data_AF-A0A7C7UCZ8-F1
#
_entry.id   AF-A0A7C7UCZ8-F1
#
_cell.length_a   1.000
_cell.length_b   1.000
_cell.length_c   1.000
_cell.angle_alpha   90.00
_cell.angle_beta   90.00
_cell.angle_gamma   90.00
#
_symmetry.space_group_name_H-M   'P 1'
#
loop_
_entity.id
_entity.type
_entity.pdbx_description
1 polymer ?
#
loop_
_entity_poly.entity_id
_entity_poly.type
_entity_poly.pdbx_seq_one_letter_code
_entity_poly.pdbx_strand_id
1 'polypeptide(L)'
;MAMETMRTIAKFLYCSSILEEKVANAYKSLAEKVENPLIRNLLLYISTDSLKHSIILRAMSENLVKKMKVEEEECKIILGNLWKRLIMLAEEETLKTERIEDKKLISLADKMASFEDFVGEEYLVNLHLKVLRLMARELRVDLKGLEDILEWTIEDERRHELILTMIKKLFQNKNSSESYCE
;
A
#
# COMPACT_ATOMS: atom_id res chain seq x y z
N MET A 1 26.24 3.07 -17.49
CA MET A 1 25.56 1.98 -16.78
C MET A 1 24.97 2.49 -15.46
N ALA A 2 25.75 3.02 -14.51
CA ALA A 2 25.28 3.69 -13.27
C ALA A 2 24.02 4.56 -13.41
N MET A 3 24.06 5.55 -14.31
CA MET A 3 22.97 6.51 -14.53
C MET A 3 21.66 5.84 -14.99
N GLU A 4 21.74 4.75 -15.75
CA GLU A 4 20.58 4.04 -16.29
C GLU A 4 19.94 3.15 -15.22
N THR A 5 20.75 2.51 -14.38
CA THR A 5 20.30 1.75 -13.21
C THR A 5 19.63 2.68 -12.18
N MET A 6 20.24 3.83 -11.87
CA MET A 6 19.64 4.84 -10.99
C MET A 6 18.29 5.33 -11.52
N ARG A 7 18.20 5.63 -12.82
CA ARG A 7 16.96 6.07 -13.46
C ARG A 7 15.88 5.00 -13.39
N THR A 8 16.22 3.73 -13.61
CA THR A 8 15.28 2.61 -13.51
C THR A 8 14.70 2.48 -12.09
N ILE A 9 15.55 2.58 -11.07
CA ILE A 9 15.12 2.50 -9.67
C ILE A 9 14.30 3.72 -9.27
N ALA A 10 14.74 4.92 -9.68
CA ALA A 10 13.98 6.14 -9.46
C ALA A 10 12.58 6.06 -10.09
N LYS A 11 12.45 5.56 -11.33
CA LYS A 11 11.14 5.33 -11.96
C LYS A 11 10.28 4.35 -11.15
N PHE A 12 10.86 3.24 -10.71
CA PHE A 12 10.15 2.25 -9.92
C PHE A 12 9.67 2.82 -8.58
N LEU A 13 10.52 3.55 -7.84
CA LEU A 13 10.15 4.28 -6.61
C LEU A 13 9.04 5.32 -6.88
N TYR A 14 9.15 6.06 -7.98
CA TYR A 14 8.12 7.04 -8.38
C TYR A 14 6.77 6.36 -8.62
N CYS A 15 6.76 5.23 -9.32
CA CYS A 15 5.53 4.47 -9.54
C CYS A 15 4.99 3.84 -8.25
N SER A 16 5.88 3.36 -7.38
CA SER A 16 5.54 2.87 -6.03
C SER A 16 4.78 3.94 -5.25
N SER A 17 5.28 5.18 -5.25
CA SER A 17 4.59 6.26 -4.54
C SER A 17 3.21 6.59 -5.11
N ILE A 18 2.99 6.47 -6.42
CA ILE A 18 1.64 6.64 -6.99
C ILE A 18 0.72 5.51 -6.54
N LEU A 19 1.24 4.28 -6.50
CA LEU A 19 0.49 3.12 -6.03
C LEU A 19 0.05 3.36 -4.57
N GLU A 20 0.98 3.69 -3.68
CA GLU A 20 0.71 3.96 -2.26
C GLU A 20 -0.28 5.11 -2.05
N GLU A 21 -0.20 6.17 -2.88
CA GLU A 21 -1.18 7.26 -2.83
C GLU A 21 -2.60 6.78 -3.16
N LYS A 22 -2.73 5.87 -4.13
CA LYS A 22 -4.02 5.26 -4.45
C LYS A 22 -4.50 4.31 -3.37
N VAL A 23 -3.61 3.54 -2.72
CA VAL A 23 -3.93 2.71 -1.55
C VAL A 23 -4.48 3.58 -0.42
N ALA A 24 -3.77 4.67 -0.09
CA ALA A 24 -4.18 5.62 0.93
C ALA A 24 -5.60 6.16 0.68
N ASN A 25 -5.88 6.57 -0.57
CA ASN A 25 -7.18 7.06 -0.96
C ASN A 25 -8.29 6.00 -0.87
N ALA A 26 -8.00 4.74 -1.26
CA ALA A 26 -8.94 3.64 -1.15
C ALA A 26 -9.35 3.39 0.31
N TYR A 27 -8.38 3.29 1.22
CA TYR A 27 -8.66 3.11 2.65
C TYR A 27 -9.42 4.29 3.26
N LYS A 28 -9.10 5.52 2.86
CA LYS A 28 -9.82 6.71 3.31
C LYS A 28 -11.28 6.67 2.87
N SER A 29 -11.54 6.38 1.59
CA SER A 29 -12.89 6.25 1.05
C SER A 29 -13.67 5.11 1.71
N LEU A 30 -13.00 4.02 2.07
CA LEU A 30 -13.62 2.93 2.82
C LEU A 30 -13.98 3.37 4.25
N ALA A 31 -13.06 4.05 4.94
CA ALA A 31 -13.30 4.55 6.29
C ALA A 31 -14.51 5.49 6.37
N GLU A 32 -14.73 6.32 5.36
CA GLU A 32 -15.90 7.22 5.25
C GLU A 32 -17.24 6.47 5.17
N LYS A 33 -17.22 5.20 4.76
CA LYS A 33 -18.43 4.36 4.57
C LYS A 33 -18.71 3.42 5.76
N VAL A 34 -17.84 3.40 6.77
CA VAL A 34 -17.96 2.52 7.94
C VAL A 34 -18.51 3.28 9.15
N GLU A 35 -19.58 2.75 9.76
CA GLU A 35 -20.20 3.36 10.93
C GLU A 35 -19.42 3.10 12.22
N ASN A 36 -18.86 1.89 12.38
CA ASN A 36 -18.14 1.51 13.59
C ASN A 36 -16.89 2.41 13.76
N PRO A 37 -16.82 3.22 14.84
CA PRO A 37 -15.73 4.18 15.01
C PRO A 37 -14.35 3.53 15.15
N LEU A 38 -14.26 2.34 15.76
CA LEU A 38 -12.99 1.62 15.88
C LEU A 38 -12.50 1.19 14.50
N ILE A 39 -13.36 0.56 13.71
CA ILE A 39 -13.01 0.07 12.37
C ILE A 39 -12.67 1.22 11.43
N ARG A 40 -13.46 2.30 11.46
CA ARG A 40 -13.16 3.52 10.72
C ARG A 40 -11.76 4.04 11.05
N ASN A 41 -11.40 4.14 12.32
CA ASN A 41 -10.08 4.63 12.72
C ASN A 41 -8.94 3.66 12.35
N LEU A 42 -9.18 2.35 12.39
CA LEU A 42 -8.21 1.36 11.92
C LEU A 42 -7.96 1.47 10.41
N LEU A 43 -8.99 1.77 9.62
CA LEU A 43 -8.84 2.02 8.18
C LEU A 43 -8.12 3.36 7.91
N LEU A 44 -8.41 4.40 8.69
CA LEU A 44 -7.69 5.68 8.60
C LEU A 44 -6.21 5.55 9.02
N TYR A 45 -5.91 4.64 9.95
CA TYR A 45 -4.53 4.31 10.32
C TYR A 45 -3.77 3.82 9.09
N ILE A 46 -4.30 2.80 8.40
CA ILE A 46 -3.67 2.25 7.19
C ILE A 46 -3.56 3.33 6.11
N SER A 47 -4.63 4.09 5.88
CA SER A 47 -4.64 5.21 4.93
C SER A 47 -3.50 6.21 5.17
N THR A 48 -3.25 6.54 6.45
CA THR A 48 -2.22 7.50 6.83
C THR A 48 -0.82 6.94 6.63
N ASP A 49 -0.61 5.66 6.95
CA ASP A 49 0.67 4.99 6.75
C ASP A 49 1.00 4.83 5.26
N SER A 50 0.06 4.41 4.41
CA SER A 50 0.27 4.36 2.96
C SER A 50 0.57 5.75 2.37
N LEU A 51 -0.07 6.82 2.87
CA LEU A 51 0.25 8.18 2.44
C LEU A 51 1.69 8.57 2.84
N LYS A 52 2.12 8.22 4.05
CA LYS A 52 3.49 8.40 4.52
C LYS A 52 4.48 7.67 3.60
N HIS A 53 4.20 6.42 3.23
CA HIS A 53 5.04 5.65 2.30
C HIS A 53 5.11 6.31 0.93
N SER A 54 3.97 6.75 0.38
CA SER A 54 3.93 7.49 -0.88
C SER A 54 4.87 8.68 -0.89
N ILE A 55 4.79 9.54 0.14
CA ILE A 55 5.61 10.74 0.26
C ILE A 55 7.10 10.38 0.30
N ILE A 56 7.47 9.38 1.09
CA ILE A 56 8.87 8.99 1.26
C ILE A 56 9.42 8.36 -0.04
N LEU A 57 8.68 7.44 -0.66
CA LEU A 57 9.07 6.81 -1.93
C LEU A 57 9.24 7.82 -3.06
N ARG A 58 8.38 8.85 -3.12
CA ARG A 58 8.52 9.98 -4.05
C ARG A 58 9.81 10.74 -3.78
N ALA A 59 10.08 11.11 -2.53
CA ALA A 59 11.29 11.83 -2.16
C ALA A 59 12.56 11.03 -2.47
N MET A 60 12.55 9.71 -2.22
CA MET A 60 13.65 8.81 -2.59
C MET A 60 13.91 8.79 -4.09
N SER A 61 12.85 8.71 -4.90
CA SER A 61 12.94 8.77 -6.36
C SER A 61 13.61 10.06 -6.84
N GLU A 62 13.17 11.20 -6.31
CA GLU A 62 13.68 12.52 -6.68
C GLU A 62 15.11 12.77 -6.19
N ASN A 63 15.50 12.15 -5.07
CA ASN A 63 16.87 12.18 -4.58
C ASN A 63 17.83 11.40 -5.50
N LEU A 64 17.37 10.28 -6.09
CA LEU A 64 18.16 9.55 -7.08
C LEU A 64 18.22 10.27 -8.43
N VAL A 65 17.10 10.83 -8.89
CA VAL A 65 17.02 11.59 -10.14
C VAL A 65 16.16 12.82 -9.94
N LYS A 66 16.81 13.99 -9.96
CA LYS A 66 16.14 15.28 -9.71
C LYS A 66 14.98 15.50 -10.69
N LYS A 67 13.82 15.89 -10.16
CA LYS A 67 12.58 16.11 -10.92
C LYS A 67 12.12 14.85 -11.68
N MET A 68 12.34 13.66 -11.13
CA MET A 68 11.78 12.43 -11.69
C MET A 68 10.27 12.57 -11.78
N LYS A 69 9.72 12.28 -12.96
CA LYS A 69 8.29 12.18 -13.19
C LYS A 69 8.05 11.05 -14.17
N VAL A 70 7.07 10.22 -13.87
CA VAL A 70 6.64 9.11 -14.71
C VAL A 70 5.15 9.27 -14.93
N GLU A 71 4.70 9.15 -16.18
CA GLU A 71 3.28 9.19 -16.49
C GLU A 71 2.60 7.94 -15.93
N GLU A 72 1.34 8.08 -15.51
CA GLU A 72 0.60 6.98 -14.87
C GLU A 72 0.56 5.73 -15.75
N GLU A 73 0.40 5.89 -17.06
CA GLU A 73 0.40 4.78 -18.02
C GLU A 73 1.73 4.02 -18.05
N GLU A 74 2.85 4.73 -17.91
CA GLU A 74 4.16 4.09 -17.80
C GLU A 74 4.29 3.33 -16.48
N CYS A 75 3.70 3.84 -15.38
CA CYS A 75 3.64 3.11 -14.12
C CYS A 75 2.82 1.82 -14.18
N LYS A 76 1.75 1.78 -14.98
CA LYS A 76 1.01 0.53 -15.25
C LYS A 76 1.90 -0.54 -15.85
N ILE A 77 2.79 -0.15 -16.75
CA ILE A 77 3.73 -1.06 -17.41
C ILE A 77 4.80 -1.51 -16.42
N ILE A 78 5.38 -0.58 -15.65
CA ILE A 78 6.46 -0.86 -14.70
C ILE A 78 5.98 -1.76 -13.54
N LEU A 79 4.78 -1.51 -13.02
CA LEU A 79 4.21 -2.24 -11.88
C LEU A 79 3.39 -3.45 -12.31
N GLY A 80 2.94 -3.49 -13.57
CA GLY A 80 2.30 -4.65 -14.20
C GLY A 80 1.11 -5.18 -13.40
N ASN A 81 1.23 -6.41 -12.91
CA ASN A 81 0.14 -7.10 -12.20
C ASN A 81 -0.23 -6.45 -10.87
N LEU A 82 0.71 -5.79 -10.20
CA LEU A 82 0.41 -5.07 -8.95
C LEU A 82 -0.56 -3.92 -9.20
N TRP A 83 -0.33 -3.17 -10.28
CA TRP A 83 -1.22 -2.09 -10.67
C TRP A 83 -2.63 -2.60 -11.01
N LYS A 84 -2.72 -3.74 -11.69
CA LYS A 84 -4.01 -4.37 -12.00
C LYS A 84 -4.76 -4.78 -10.73
N ARG A 85 -4.08 -5.39 -9.75
CA ARG A 85 -4.67 -5.77 -8.46
C ARG A 85 -5.16 -4.54 -7.69
N LEU A 86 -4.37 -3.46 -7.66
CA LEU A 86 -4.78 -2.21 -7.02
C LEU A 86 -5.98 -1.56 -7.72
N ILE A 87 -5.98 -1.47 -9.06
CA ILE A 87 -7.13 -0.95 -9.81
C ILE A 87 -8.39 -1.78 -9.50
N MET A 88 -8.28 -3.11 -9.46
CA MET A 88 -9.43 -3.96 -9.12
C MET A 88 -10.00 -3.65 -7.73
N LEU A 89 -9.13 -3.43 -6.73
CA LEU A 89 -9.56 -3.04 -5.39
C LEU A 89 -10.18 -1.64 -5.36
N ALA A 90 -9.53 -0.66 -6.01
CA ALA A 90 -9.98 0.72 -6.04
C ALA A 90 -11.31 0.88 -6.80
N GLU A 91 -11.49 0.20 -7.94
CA GLU A 91 -12.71 0.27 -8.77
C GLU A 91 -13.92 -0.42 -8.12
N GLU A 92 -13.71 -1.52 -7.38
CA GLU A 92 -14.80 -2.17 -6.63
C GLU A 92 -15.34 -1.28 -5.49
N GLU A 93 -14.50 -0.36 -4.99
CA GLU A 93 -14.71 0.44 -3.79
C GLU A 93 -15.20 1.86 -4.06
N THR A 94 -14.67 2.54 -5.09
CA THR A 94 -14.89 3.98 -5.32
C THR A 94 -16.19 4.30 -6.06
N LEU A 95 -16.87 3.33 -6.68
CA LEU A 95 -18.01 3.60 -7.56
C LEU A 95 -19.40 3.59 -6.88
N LYS A 96 -19.49 3.26 -5.58
CA LYS A 96 -20.79 3.23 -4.87
C LYS A 96 -20.79 4.20 -3.69
N THR A 97 -21.72 5.16 -3.71
CA THR A 97 -21.98 6.18 -2.68
C THR A 97 -22.72 5.63 -1.46
N GLU A 98 -23.07 4.35 -1.46
CA GLU A 98 -23.87 3.73 -0.41
C GLU A 98 -22.98 3.19 0.73
N ARG A 99 -23.58 3.11 1.92
CA ARG A 99 -22.98 2.44 3.07
C ARG A 99 -22.63 1.00 2.72
N ILE A 100 -21.54 0.50 3.29
CA ILE A 100 -21.11 -0.89 3.05
C ILE A 100 -21.73 -1.77 4.14
N GLU A 101 -22.50 -2.77 3.72
CA GLU A 101 -23.02 -3.81 4.60
C GLU A 101 -21.89 -4.66 5.21
N ASP A 102 -22.07 -5.12 6.45
CA ASP A 102 -21.06 -5.89 7.22
C ASP A 102 -20.51 -7.10 6.42
N LYS A 103 -21.36 -7.83 5.67
CA LYS A 103 -20.92 -8.97 4.83
C LYS A 103 -19.99 -8.55 3.69
N LYS A 104 -20.30 -7.42 3.05
CA LYS A 104 -19.48 -6.87 1.97
C LYS A 104 -18.15 -6.35 2.52
N LEU A 105 -18.18 -5.76 3.72
CA LEU A 105 -16.99 -5.27 4.40
C LEU A 105 -16.03 -6.39 4.82
N ILE A 106 -16.54 -7.55 5.27
CA ILE A 106 -15.71 -8.73 5.53
C ILE A 106 -15.01 -9.20 4.25
N SER A 107 -15.76 -9.38 3.16
CA SER A 107 -15.20 -9.81 1.87
C SER A 107 -14.17 -8.83 1.34
N LEU A 108 -14.34 -7.54 1.61
CA LEU A 108 -13.41 -6.51 1.22
C LEU A 108 -12.14 -6.56 2.07
N ALA A 109 -12.28 -6.65 3.40
CA ALA A 109 -11.15 -6.78 4.30
C ALA A 109 -10.29 -8.02 3.97
N ASP A 110 -10.90 -9.11 3.49
CA ASP A 110 -10.19 -10.27 2.94
C ASP A 110 -9.33 -9.94 1.71
N LYS A 111 -9.94 -9.27 0.73
CA LYS A 111 -9.24 -8.87 -0.51
C LYS A 111 -8.11 -7.88 -0.22
N MET A 112 -8.34 -6.94 0.70
CA MET A 112 -7.34 -5.97 1.13
C MET A 112 -6.21 -6.65 1.90
N ALA A 113 -6.49 -7.58 2.81
CA ALA A 113 -5.44 -8.29 3.55
C ALA A 113 -4.52 -9.07 2.61
N SER A 114 -5.09 -9.77 1.62
CA SER A 114 -4.31 -10.45 0.58
C SER A 114 -3.50 -9.49 -0.30
N PHE A 115 -3.94 -8.25 -0.43
CA PHE A 115 -3.18 -7.23 -1.15
C PHE A 115 -2.01 -6.72 -0.33
N GLU A 116 -2.22 -6.40 0.95
CA GLU A 116 -1.14 -5.94 1.85
C GLU A 116 -0.05 -6.99 2.03
N ASP A 117 -0.44 -8.26 2.20
CA ASP A 117 0.48 -9.39 2.24
C ASP A 117 1.37 -9.44 0.98
N PHE A 118 0.75 -9.34 -0.20
CA PHE A 118 1.48 -9.31 -1.47
C PHE A 118 2.40 -8.08 -1.61
N VAL A 119 1.95 -6.90 -1.17
CA VAL A 119 2.76 -5.67 -1.21
C VAL A 119 3.98 -5.82 -0.28
N GLY A 120 3.78 -6.30 0.93
CA GLY A 120 4.83 -6.55 1.90
C GLY A 120 5.85 -7.60 1.45
N GLU A 121 5.38 -8.80 1.10
CA GLU A 121 6.25 -9.95 0.84
C GLU A 121 6.91 -9.94 -0.53
N GLU A 122 6.18 -9.57 -1.58
CA GLU A 122 6.72 -9.65 -2.94
C GLU A 122 7.21 -8.30 -3.42
N TYR A 123 6.45 -7.24 -3.25
CA TYR A 123 6.74 -5.97 -3.91
C TYR A 123 7.84 -5.17 -3.22
N LEU A 124 7.67 -4.88 -1.93
CA LEU A 124 8.61 -4.07 -1.17
C LEU A 124 9.93 -4.81 -0.92
N VAL A 125 9.91 -6.13 -0.74
CA VAL A 125 11.13 -6.94 -0.69
C VAL A 125 11.91 -6.84 -2.01
N ASN A 126 11.24 -6.95 -3.16
CA ASN A 126 11.90 -6.77 -4.45
C ASN A 126 12.44 -5.35 -4.64
N LEU A 127 11.71 -4.32 -4.18
CA LEU A 127 12.19 -2.94 -4.16
C LEU A 127 13.47 -2.82 -3.32
N HIS A 128 13.44 -3.32 -2.09
CA HIS A 128 14.56 -3.31 -1.16
C HIS A 128 15.79 -3.98 -1.79
N LEU A 129 15.65 -5.19 -2.36
CA LEU A 129 16.73 -5.88 -3.06
C LEU A 129 17.30 -5.10 -4.25
N LYS A 130 16.46 -4.38 -5.01
CA LYS A 130 16.91 -3.52 -6.12
C LYS A 130 17.72 -2.32 -5.60
N VAL A 131 17.28 -1.71 -4.51
CA VAL A 131 17.98 -0.59 -3.85
C VAL A 131 19.33 -1.06 -3.28
N LEU A 132 19.36 -2.19 -2.55
CA LEU A 132 20.61 -2.80 -2.07
C LEU A 132 21.60 -3.08 -3.20
N ARG A 133 21.12 -3.61 -4.34
CA ARG A 133 21.97 -3.88 -5.51
C ARG A 133 22.55 -2.59 -6.11
N LEU A 134 21.80 -1.50 -6.14
CA LEU A 134 22.30 -0.20 -6.59
C LEU A 134 23.40 0.32 -5.66
N MET A 135 23.17 0.22 -4.35
CA MET A 135 24.15 0.59 -3.33
C MET A 135 25.46 -0.19 -3.49
N ALA A 136 25.35 -1.52 -3.64
CA ALA A 136 26.51 -2.39 -3.74
C ALA A 136 27.32 -2.23 -5.04
N ARG A 137 26.67 -1.85 -6.16
CA ARG A 137 27.29 -1.89 -7.50
C ARG A 137 27.73 -0.54 -8.04
N GLU A 138 27.02 0.55 -7.73
CA GLU A 138 27.07 1.74 -8.61
C GLU A 138 27.33 3.07 -7.89
N LEU A 139 27.27 3.16 -6.54
CA LEU A 139 27.26 4.47 -5.86
C LEU A 139 28.22 4.60 -4.66
N ARG A 140 28.91 5.75 -4.61
CA ARG A 140 29.43 6.37 -3.36
C ARG A 140 28.35 7.22 -2.66
N VAL A 141 27.08 6.89 -2.87
CA VAL A 141 25.94 7.57 -2.26
C VAL A 141 25.60 6.78 -1.01
N ASP A 142 25.64 7.44 0.14
CA ASP A 142 25.19 6.85 1.39
C ASP A 142 23.66 6.73 1.33
N LEU A 143 23.20 5.53 0.99
CA LEU A 143 21.79 5.16 0.98
C LEU A 143 21.46 4.29 2.20
N LYS A 144 22.34 4.23 3.22
CA LYS A 144 22.17 3.37 4.40
C LYS A 144 20.85 3.66 5.13
N GLY A 145 20.45 4.93 5.21
CA GLY A 145 19.14 5.30 5.77
C GLY A 145 17.94 4.90 4.90
N LEU A 146 18.11 4.61 3.61
CA LEU A 146 17.01 4.16 2.75
C LEU A 146 16.65 2.70 2.98
N GLU A 147 17.62 1.87 3.37
CA GLU A 147 17.39 0.47 3.72
C GLU A 147 16.45 0.38 4.93
N ASP A 148 16.77 1.11 6.00
CA ASP A 148 15.98 1.18 7.23
C ASP A 148 14.55 1.67 6.95
N ILE A 149 14.39 2.71 6.14
CA ILE A 149 13.07 3.22 5.75
C ILE A 149 12.24 2.16 5.03
N LEU A 150 12.85 1.42 4.09
CA LEU A 150 12.13 0.37 3.35
C LEU A 150 11.78 -0.80 4.26
N GLU A 151 12.64 -1.14 5.22
CA GLU A 151 12.34 -2.15 6.23
C GLU A 151 11.16 -1.72 7.10
N TRP A 152 11.12 -0.47 7.57
CA TRP A 152 9.97 0.05 8.32
C TRP A 152 8.68 0.06 7.51
N THR A 153 8.74 0.36 6.21
CA THR A 153 7.58 0.24 5.31
C THR A 153 7.11 -1.22 5.19
N ILE A 154 8.02 -2.18 5.02
CA ILE A 154 7.66 -3.62 5.00
C ILE A 154 6.97 -4.04 6.32
N GLU A 155 7.48 -3.55 7.46
CA GLU A 155 6.84 -3.82 8.74
C GLU A 155 5.46 -3.16 8.89
N ASP A 156 5.26 -1.97 8.33
CA ASP A 156 3.95 -1.32 8.27
C ASP A 156 2.95 -2.18 7.50
N GLU A 157 3.32 -2.74 6.33
CA GLU A 157 2.39 -3.59 5.56
C GLU A 157 1.99 -4.87 6.32
N ARG A 158 2.93 -5.48 7.05
CA ARG A 158 2.61 -6.60 7.95
C ARG A 158 1.64 -6.18 9.05
N ARG A 159 1.78 -4.97 9.59
CA ARG A 159 0.83 -4.42 10.57
C ARG A 159 -0.54 -4.17 9.94
N HIS A 160 -0.59 -3.68 8.69
CA HIS A 160 -1.83 -3.47 7.95
C HIS A 160 -2.61 -4.78 7.76
N GLU A 161 -1.93 -5.86 7.37
CA GLU A 161 -2.51 -7.20 7.24
C GLU A 161 -3.15 -7.68 8.57
N LEU A 162 -2.44 -7.49 9.69
CA LEU A 162 -2.94 -7.82 11.03
C LEU A 162 -4.18 -6.98 11.40
N ILE A 163 -4.17 -5.69 11.11
CA ILE A 163 -5.31 -4.79 11.34
C ILE A 163 -6.53 -5.26 10.55
N LEU A 164 -6.37 -5.64 9.28
CA LEU A 164 -7.46 -6.14 8.44
C LEU A 164 -8.02 -7.46 8.97
N THR A 165 -7.15 -8.34 9.46
CA THR A 165 -7.55 -9.56 10.15
C THR A 165 -8.34 -9.26 11.44
N MET A 166 -7.96 -8.23 12.20
CA MET A 166 -8.72 -7.79 13.38
C MET A 166 -10.09 -7.23 13.00
N ILE A 167 -10.18 -6.40 11.95
CA ILE A 167 -11.44 -5.87 11.44
C ILE A 167 -12.41 -7.01 11.09
N LYS A 168 -11.94 -8.05 10.42
CA LYS A 168 -12.76 -9.24 10.09
C LYS A 168 -13.33 -9.91 11.35
N LYS A 169 -12.51 -10.12 12.38
CA LYS A 169 -12.93 -10.76 13.64
C LYS A 169 -13.98 -9.93 14.38
N LEU A 170 -13.87 -8.61 14.35
CA LEU A 170 -14.85 -7.71 14.96
C LEU A 170 -16.25 -7.86 14.34
N PHE A 171 -16.34 -8.07 13.02
CA PHE A 171 -17.62 -8.33 12.35
C PHE A 171 -18.18 -9.74 12.61
N GLN A 172 -17.32 -10.76 12.67
CA GLN A 172 -17.75 -12.13 12.96
C GLN A 172 -18.34 -12.29 14.37
N ASN A 173 -17.73 -11.61 15.36
CA ASN A 173 -18.20 -11.66 16.74
C ASN A 173 -19.55 -10.93 16.93
N LYS A 174 -19.78 -9.82 16.21
CA LYS A 174 -21.06 -9.09 16.24
C LYS A 174 -22.25 -9.96 15.78
N ASN A 175 -22.07 -10.74 14.72
CA ASN A 175 -23.09 -11.66 14.21
C ASN A 175 -23.34 -12.87 15.15
N SER A 176 -22.37 -13.22 15.99
CA SER A 176 -22.48 -14.33 16.94
C SER A 176 -23.23 -13.93 18.20
N SER A 177 -23.18 -12.64 18.61
CA SER A 177 -23.91 -12.12 19.76
C SER A 177 -25.40 -11.84 19.50
N GLU A 178 -25.80 -11.62 18.25
CA GLU A 178 -27.23 -11.44 17.89
C GLU A 178 -27.99 -12.78 17.81
N SER A 179 -27.29 -13.90 17.60
CA SER A 179 -27.87 -15.26 17.55
C SER A 179 -28.33 -15.82 18.91
N TYR A 180 -28.01 -15.16 20.04
CA TYR A 180 -28.35 -15.62 21.38
C TYR A 180 -29.47 -14.80 22.04
N CYS A 181 -30.11 -13.88 21.31
CA CYS A 181 -31.20 -13.04 21.80
C CYS A 181 -32.53 -13.20 21.05
N GLU A 182 -32.72 -14.32 20.33
CA GLU A 182 -34.02 -14.76 19.80
C GLU A 182 -34.57 -15.96 20.57
#